data_AF-A0A2Y8ZUX8-F1
#
_entry.id   AF-A0A2Y8ZUX8-F1
#
_cell.length_a   1.000
_cell.length_b   1.000
_cell.length_c   1.000
_cell.angle_alpha   90.00
_cell.angle_beta   90.00
_cell.angle_gamma   90.00
#
_symmetry.space_group_name_H-M   'P 1'
#
loop_
_entity.id
_entity.type
_entity.pdbx_description
1 polymer ?
#
loop_
_entity_poly.entity_id
_entity_poly.type
_entity_poly.pdbx_seq_one_letter_code
_entity_poly.pdbx_strand_id
1 'polypeptide(L)'
;MKAAAPTPTFEALLTRIHARQVSSATKATALPPVGPAWFPSVMGTAILALLVEQHLGRTPIGHLAAAAWLVAAWVALLWLCVAFARRCRRSPGALRESVSDPSTVALWGTVSMAVLATGSATLAVGQHAGWAVVIDLATWTVGTSLGLVTVVVFGLLVARGGSGRPTMVWGLAVVSPMVTATGGASLAAALPRPWGVLVRTSSELAFATALVLAVVVFASAYHHHLRIAPLPLELSATSWIPLGVVGQSMAAAQTLGAGTEFESVTHVYGFAMLIAAVPVIGYAVRRTASGFARGMPFATNWWSLTFPIGTLSLGTHLLGAQTGLAWVSALSWLTLLSLAGTWTFCAVSTARAVIGAWRGSSAPVTGSTGPAWPARPRHHRPRA
;
A
#
# COMPACT_ATOMS: atom_id res chain seq x y z
N MET A 1 -50.27 -22.23 31.27
CA MET A 1 -49.69 -22.74 30.01
C MET A 1 -49.34 -21.56 29.12
N LYS A 2 -48.05 -21.26 28.91
CA LYS A 2 -47.63 -20.22 27.95
C LYS A 2 -47.68 -20.81 26.53
N ALA A 3 -48.49 -20.23 25.66
CA ALA A 3 -48.58 -20.62 24.25
C ALA A 3 -47.23 -20.39 23.55
N ALA A 4 -46.74 -21.43 22.88
CA ALA A 4 -45.50 -21.38 22.09
C ALA A 4 -45.70 -20.44 20.89
N ALA A 5 -44.72 -19.57 20.65
CA ALA A 5 -44.71 -18.69 19.48
C ALA A 5 -44.62 -19.52 18.19
N PRO A 6 -45.33 -19.14 17.12
CA PRO A 6 -45.32 -19.90 15.87
C PRO A 6 -43.93 -19.88 15.23
N THR A 7 -43.45 -21.07 14.88
CA THR A 7 -42.19 -21.29 14.17
C THR A 7 -42.26 -20.62 12.79
N PRO A 8 -41.30 -19.77 12.41
CA PRO A 8 -41.32 -19.14 11.09
C PRO A 8 -41.23 -20.19 10.00
N THR A 9 -42.08 -20.08 8.97
CA THR A 9 -42.07 -20.96 7.80
C THR A 9 -40.75 -20.87 7.05
N PHE A 10 -40.35 -21.97 6.41
CA PHE A 10 -39.09 -22.08 5.66
C PHE A 10 -38.92 -20.96 4.61
N GLU A 11 -40.01 -20.58 3.93
CA GLU A 11 -40.03 -19.44 3.00
C GLU A 11 -39.77 -18.08 3.67
N ALA A 12 -40.28 -17.86 4.88
CA ALA A 12 -40.01 -16.64 5.65
C ALA A 12 -38.54 -16.57 6.09
N LEU A 13 -37.92 -17.72 6.36
CA LEU A 13 -36.49 -17.86 6.62
C LEU A 13 -35.65 -17.56 5.38
N LEU A 14 -36.02 -18.14 4.23
CA LEU A 14 -35.33 -17.88 2.95
C LEU A 14 -35.45 -16.43 2.50
N THR A 15 -36.64 -15.82 2.65
CA THR A 15 -36.86 -14.40 2.34
C THR A 15 -36.06 -13.50 3.28
N ARG A 16 -35.92 -13.86 4.57
CA ARG A 16 -35.04 -13.12 5.51
C ARG A 16 -33.56 -13.30 5.21
N ILE A 17 -33.14 -14.49 4.75
CA ILE A 17 -31.75 -14.75 4.34
C ILE A 17 -31.44 -13.98 3.06
N HIS A 18 -32.31 -14.02 2.06
CA HIS A 18 -32.19 -13.21 0.84
C HIS A 18 -32.22 -11.72 1.16
N ALA A 19 -33.14 -11.23 2.00
CA ALA A 19 -33.18 -9.82 2.38
C ALA A 19 -31.94 -9.39 3.18
N ARG A 20 -31.37 -10.26 4.02
CA ARG A 20 -30.07 -10.01 4.69
C ARG A 20 -28.91 -10.04 3.71
N GLN A 21 -28.89 -10.95 2.74
CA GLN A 21 -27.85 -11.04 1.72
C GLN A 21 -27.91 -9.85 0.76
N VAL A 22 -29.10 -9.44 0.32
CA VAL A 22 -29.32 -8.23 -0.49
C VAL A 22 -28.97 -6.98 0.33
N SER A 23 -29.40 -6.86 1.60
CA SER A 23 -28.99 -5.76 2.49
C SER A 23 -27.48 -5.72 2.74
N SER A 24 -26.80 -6.87 2.74
CA SER A 24 -25.34 -6.95 2.81
C SER A 24 -24.65 -6.55 1.49
N ALA A 25 -25.28 -6.82 0.35
CA ALA A 25 -24.81 -6.44 -0.98
C ALA A 25 -25.07 -4.96 -1.32
N THR A 26 -26.07 -4.33 -0.69
CA THR A 26 -26.42 -2.91 -0.87
C THR A 26 -25.87 -1.99 0.23
N LYS A 27 -24.96 -2.46 1.10
CA LYS A 27 -24.06 -1.53 1.78
C LYS A 27 -22.98 -1.18 0.76
N ALA A 28 -23.13 -0.02 0.10
CA ALA A 28 -22.01 0.66 -0.54
C ALA A 28 -20.82 0.52 0.41
N THR A 29 -19.75 -0.17 -0.01
CA THR A 29 -18.57 -0.41 0.83
C THR A 29 -18.06 0.95 1.27
N ALA A 30 -18.38 1.31 2.52
CA ALA A 30 -17.99 2.59 3.08
C ALA A 30 -16.47 2.66 2.99
N LEU A 31 -15.97 3.73 2.35
CA LEU A 31 -14.53 3.96 2.26
C LEU A 31 -13.92 3.85 3.67
N PRO A 32 -12.76 3.18 3.81
CA PRO A 32 -12.14 3.07 5.12
C PRO A 32 -11.84 4.46 5.66
N PRO A 33 -12.04 4.70 6.96
CA PRO A 33 -11.78 5.99 7.55
C PRO A 33 -10.31 6.38 7.35
N VAL A 34 -10.05 7.68 7.27
CA VAL A 34 -8.69 8.21 7.01
C VAL A 34 -7.69 7.62 7.99
N GLY A 35 -6.55 7.13 7.48
CA GLY A 35 -5.52 6.42 8.23
C GLY A 35 -4.51 5.72 7.32
N PRO A 36 -3.67 4.82 7.87
CA PRO A 36 -2.57 4.16 7.14
C PRO A 36 -2.96 3.52 5.80
N ALA A 37 -4.18 2.98 5.68
CA ALA A 37 -4.69 2.35 4.45
C ALA A 37 -4.72 3.26 3.20
N TRP A 38 -4.56 4.57 3.36
CA TRP A 38 -4.54 5.56 2.28
C TRP A 38 -3.14 5.95 1.82
N PHE A 39 -2.10 5.69 2.62
CA PHE A 39 -0.72 6.07 2.27
C PHE A 39 -0.12 5.36 1.04
N PRO A 40 -0.62 4.19 0.58
CA PRO A 40 -0.23 3.67 -0.73
C PRO A 40 -0.46 4.66 -1.89
N SER A 41 -1.42 5.59 -1.78
CA SER A 41 -1.62 6.61 -2.82
C SER A 41 -0.46 7.60 -2.87
N VAL A 42 0.05 8.05 -1.72
CA VAL A 42 1.23 8.92 -1.62
C VAL A 42 2.46 8.20 -2.15
N MET A 43 2.67 6.97 -1.67
CA MET A 43 3.79 6.13 -2.07
C MET A 43 3.82 5.90 -3.59
N GLY A 44 2.68 5.55 -4.20
CA GLY A 44 2.54 5.37 -5.65
C GLY A 44 2.75 6.67 -6.45
N THR A 45 2.30 7.80 -5.91
CA THR A 45 2.48 9.13 -6.52
C THR A 45 3.94 9.58 -6.47
N ALA A 46 4.62 9.35 -5.35
CA ALA A 46 6.02 9.71 -5.16
C ALA A 46 6.95 8.89 -6.05
N ILE A 47 6.75 7.58 -6.16
CA ILE A 47 7.58 6.76 -7.06
C ILE A 47 7.34 7.10 -8.54
N LEU A 48 6.12 7.51 -8.90
CA LEU A 48 5.84 8.03 -10.25
C LEU A 48 6.62 9.32 -10.51
N ALA A 49 6.63 10.27 -9.56
CA ALA A 49 7.45 11.49 -9.66
C ALA A 49 8.93 11.16 -9.87
N LEU A 50 9.47 10.27 -9.03
CA LEU A 50 10.86 9.81 -9.10
C LEU A 50 11.17 9.22 -10.48
N LEU A 51 10.35 8.30 -10.99
CA LEU A 51 10.61 7.64 -12.25
C LEU A 51 10.46 8.57 -13.46
N VAL A 52 9.50 9.49 -13.43
CA VAL A 52 9.36 10.51 -14.48
C VAL A 52 10.61 11.39 -14.49
N GLU A 53 11.16 11.77 -13.34
CA GLU A 53 12.43 12.52 -13.29
C GLU A 53 13.59 11.72 -13.88
N GLN A 54 13.75 10.46 -13.47
CA GLN A 54 14.83 9.58 -13.95
C GLN A 54 14.78 9.35 -15.46
N HIS A 55 13.58 9.26 -16.05
CA HIS A 55 13.42 8.97 -17.49
C HIS A 55 13.33 10.23 -18.36
N LEU A 56 12.71 11.30 -17.87
CA LEU A 56 12.29 12.47 -18.65
C LEU A 56 12.84 13.80 -18.12
N GLY A 57 13.45 13.82 -16.92
CA GLY A 57 13.92 15.03 -16.24
C GLY A 57 15.01 15.82 -16.97
N ARG A 58 15.67 15.21 -17.96
CA ARG A 58 16.61 15.92 -18.86
C ARG A 58 15.92 16.97 -19.73
N THR A 59 14.60 16.87 -19.93
CA THR A 59 13.81 17.84 -20.68
C THR A 59 13.05 18.76 -19.71
N PRO A 60 12.91 20.07 -20.01
CA PRO A 60 12.15 20.97 -19.14
C PRO A 60 10.71 20.51 -18.89
N ILE A 61 10.06 19.93 -19.90
CA ILE A 61 8.69 19.41 -19.80
C ILE A 61 8.65 18.18 -18.89
N GLY A 62 9.58 17.25 -19.05
CA GLY A 62 9.66 16.05 -18.20
C GLY A 62 9.94 16.39 -16.74
N HIS A 63 10.87 17.32 -16.49
CA HIS A 63 11.17 17.82 -15.16
C HIS A 63 9.95 18.51 -14.53
N LEU A 64 9.25 19.38 -15.28
CA LEU A 64 8.02 20.02 -14.79
C LEU A 64 6.94 18.99 -14.46
N ALA A 65 6.79 17.94 -15.27
CA ALA A 65 5.86 16.85 -15.01
C ALA A 65 6.23 16.07 -13.73
N ALA A 66 7.51 15.76 -13.53
CA ALA A 66 7.98 15.12 -12.30
C ALA A 66 7.74 16.00 -11.06
N ALA A 67 8.03 17.31 -11.17
CA ALA A 67 7.77 18.28 -10.11
C ALA A 67 6.28 18.39 -9.76
N ALA A 68 5.39 18.37 -10.75
CA ALA A 68 3.94 18.36 -10.52
C ALA A 68 3.50 17.11 -9.75
N TRP A 69 4.02 15.93 -10.12
CA TRP A 69 3.78 14.69 -9.39
C TRP A 69 4.33 14.73 -7.96
N LEU A 70 5.52 15.31 -7.77
CA LEU A 70 6.14 15.48 -6.46
C LEU A 70 5.30 16.38 -5.55
N VAL A 71 4.82 17.51 -6.07
CA VAL A 71 3.91 18.40 -5.34
C VAL A 71 2.63 17.66 -4.94
N ALA A 72 2.03 16.89 -5.85
CA ALA A 72 0.86 16.08 -5.53
C ALA A 72 1.14 15.06 -4.42
N ALA A 73 2.31 14.41 -4.43
CA ALA A 73 2.73 13.48 -3.38
C ALA A 73 2.86 14.18 -2.02
N TRP A 74 3.53 15.33 -1.95
CA TRP A 74 3.67 16.12 -0.73
C TRP A 74 2.33 16.61 -0.19
N VAL A 75 1.46 17.14 -1.05
CA VAL A 75 0.12 17.59 -0.65
C VAL A 75 -0.67 16.43 -0.08
N ALA A 76 -0.67 15.27 -0.74
CA ALA A 76 -1.36 14.08 -0.25
C ALA A 76 -0.77 13.57 1.08
N LEU A 77 0.56 13.55 1.21
CA LEU A 77 1.27 13.15 2.43
C LEU A 77 0.86 14.02 3.62
N LEU A 78 1.01 15.33 3.48
CA LEU A 78 0.72 16.30 4.53
C LEU A 78 -0.77 16.28 4.90
N TRP A 79 -1.65 16.22 3.88
CA TRP A 79 -3.08 16.14 4.11
C TRP A 79 -3.48 14.88 4.88
N LEU A 80 -2.96 13.70 4.50
CA LEU A 80 -3.26 12.44 5.20
C LEU A 80 -2.73 12.43 6.63
N CYS A 81 -1.52 12.95 6.85
CA CYS A 81 -0.95 13.11 8.20
C CYS A 81 -1.84 13.99 9.08
N VAL A 82 -2.21 15.18 8.60
CA VAL A 82 -3.07 16.12 9.34
C VAL A 82 -4.46 15.55 9.57
N ALA A 83 -5.06 14.91 8.56
CA ALA A 83 -6.39 14.32 8.66
C ALA A 83 -6.42 13.13 9.62
N PHE A 84 -5.41 12.28 9.61
CA PHE A 84 -5.30 11.17 10.57
C PHE A 84 -5.03 11.68 12.00
N ALA A 85 -4.14 12.66 12.19
CA ALA A 85 -3.91 13.27 13.49
C ALA A 85 -5.20 13.90 14.07
N ARG A 86 -5.97 14.59 13.23
CA ARG A 86 -7.30 15.11 13.59
C ARG A 86 -8.29 14.01 13.97
N ARG A 87 -8.27 12.86 13.28
CA ARG A 87 -9.11 11.70 13.64
C ARG A 87 -8.70 11.15 15.00
N CYS A 88 -7.41 10.94 15.26
CA CYS A 88 -6.92 10.46 16.55
C CYS A 88 -7.31 11.39 17.72
N ARG A 89 -7.33 12.71 17.50
CA ARG A 89 -7.80 13.69 18.50
C ARG A 89 -9.30 13.62 18.77
N ARG A 90 -10.12 13.30 17.76
CA ARG A 90 -11.60 13.23 17.88
C ARG A 90 -12.08 11.87 18.35
N SER A 91 -11.32 10.81 18.08
CA SER A 91 -11.70 9.43 18.36
C SER A 91 -10.51 8.73 19.05
N PRO A 92 -10.47 8.73 20.40
CA PRO A 92 -9.34 8.22 21.18
C PRO A 92 -8.96 6.74 20.93
N GLY A 93 -9.77 5.96 20.21
CA GLY A 93 -9.46 4.59 19.80
C GLY A 93 -8.73 4.45 18.45
N ALA A 94 -8.74 5.49 17.59
CA ALA A 94 -8.32 5.35 16.20
C ALA A 94 -6.84 4.96 16.01
N LEU A 95 -5.96 5.46 16.88
CA LEU A 95 -4.54 5.08 16.86
C LEU A 95 -4.35 3.64 17.35
N ARG A 96 -5.08 3.24 18.41
CA ARG A 96 -5.02 1.88 18.95
C ARG A 96 -5.53 0.85 17.94
N GLU A 97 -6.62 1.17 17.24
CA GLU A 97 -7.18 0.36 16.15
C GLU A 97 -6.19 0.17 14.99
N SER A 98 -5.34 1.17 14.72
CA SER A 98 -4.37 1.05 13.63
C SER A 98 -3.14 0.22 13.99
N VAL A 99 -3.03 -0.24 15.24
CA VAL A 99 -1.91 -1.06 15.72
C VAL A 99 -2.33 -2.32 16.48
N SER A 100 -3.61 -2.71 16.39
CA SER A 100 -4.17 -3.78 17.23
C SER A 100 -3.88 -5.20 16.75
N ASP A 101 -3.62 -5.39 15.45
CA ASP A 101 -3.40 -6.70 14.84
C ASP A 101 -2.30 -6.66 13.76
N PRO A 102 -1.73 -7.81 13.37
CA PRO A 102 -0.64 -7.84 12.40
C PRO A 102 -0.95 -7.15 11.06
N SER A 103 -2.19 -7.26 10.57
CA SER A 103 -2.57 -6.70 9.26
C SER A 103 -2.73 -5.18 9.33
N THR A 104 -3.28 -4.65 10.42
CA THR A 104 -3.38 -3.19 10.63
C THR A 104 -2.03 -2.55 10.90
N VAL A 105 -1.18 -3.19 11.72
CA VAL A 105 0.21 -2.74 11.93
C VAL A 105 0.99 -2.72 10.63
N ALA A 106 0.86 -3.74 9.77
CA ALA A 106 1.60 -3.79 8.51
C ALA A 106 1.31 -2.58 7.59
N LEU A 107 0.12 -1.96 7.69
CA LEU A 107 -0.19 -0.74 6.93
C LEU A 107 0.66 0.47 7.35
N TRP A 108 1.22 0.51 8.56
CA TRP A 108 2.20 1.54 8.94
C TRP A 108 3.48 1.47 8.12
N GLY A 109 3.79 0.31 7.55
CA GLY A 109 4.86 0.16 6.57
C GLY A 109 4.62 1.03 5.35
N THR A 110 3.37 1.21 4.92
CA THR A 110 3.02 2.13 3.81
C THR A 110 3.17 3.60 4.18
N VAL A 111 2.97 3.96 5.45
CA VAL A 111 3.20 5.32 5.94
C VAL A 111 4.71 5.61 5.90
N SER A 112 5.52 4.67 6.39
CA SER A 112 6.98 4.73 6.29
C SER A 112 7.44 4.87 4.84
N MET A 113 6.99 3.98 3.95
CA MET A 113 7.37 3.99 2.54
C MET A 113 6.90 5.25 1.81
N ALA A 114 5.74 5.80 2.14
CA ALA A 114 5.28 7.06 1.60
C ALA A 114 6.22 8.21 1.96
N VAL A 115 6.63 8.32 3.23
CA VAL A 115 7.60 9.33 3.68
C VAL A 115 8.94 9.16 2.96
N LEU A 116 9.46 7.92 2.93
CA LEU A 116 10.74 7.60 2.25
C LEU A 116 10.69 7.93 0.76
N ALA A 117 9.67 7.46 0.04
CA ALA A 117 9.55 7.65 -1.39
C ALA A 117 9.38 9.14 -1.76
N THR A 118 8.63 9.90 -0.96
CA THR A 118 8.49 11.35 -1.16
C THR A 118 9.82 12.08 -0.93
N GLY A 119 10.61 11.66 0.06
CA GLY A 119 12.00 12.11 0.25
C GLY A 119 12.86 11.87 -0.97
N SER A 120 12.95 10.62 -1.42
CA SER A 120 13.82 10.25 -2.53
C SER A 120 13.39 10.91 -3.85
N ALA A 121 12.09 11.08 -4.08
CA ALA A 121 11.58 11.85 -5.20
C ALA A 121 11.96 13.34 -5.10
N THR A 122 11.99 13.90 -3.88
CA THR A 122 12.46 15.26 -3.64
C THR A 122 13.94 15.41 -3.97
N LEU A 123 14.78 14.46 -3.56
CA LEU A 123 16.20 14.46 -3.91
C LEU A 123 16.40 14.35 -5.43
N ALA A 124 15.66 13.47 -6.10
CA ALA A 124 15.79 13.30 -7.55
C ALA A 124 15.41 14.56 -8.34
N VAL A 125 14.26 15.15 -8.05
CA VAL A 125 13.81 16.39 -8.71
C VAL A 125 14.69 17.58 -8.30
N GLY A 126 15.11 17.64 -7.03
CA GLY A 126 15.89 18.74 -6.48
C GLY A 126 17.41 18.53 -6.50
N GLN A 127 17.96 17.67 -7.37
CA GLN A 127 19.33 17.15 -7.25
C GLN A 127 20.44 18.21 -7.12
N HIS A 128 20.22 19.43 -7.63
CA HIS A 128 21.18 20.53 -7.56
C HIS A 128 20.98 21.48 -6.37
N ALA A 129 19.98 21.21 -5.53
CA ALA A 129 19.61 22.09 -4.45
C ALA A 129 19.91 21.44 -3.09
N GLY A 130 20.77 22.09 -2.29
CA GLY A 130 21.18 21.56 -0.99
C GLY A 130 20.02 21.29 -0.03
N TRP A 131 18.90 22.00 -0.18
CA TRP A 131 17.69 21.75 0.61
C TRP A 131 17.06 20.38 0.32
N ALA A 132 17.24 19.82 -0.88
CA ALA A 132 16.67 18.52 -1.25
C ALA A 132 17.32 17.37 -0.47
N VAL A 133 18.65 17.45 -0.26
CA VAL A 133 19.39 16.51 0.59
C VAL A 133 18.92 16.58 2.04
N VAL A 134 18.65 17.79 2.56
CA VAL A 134 18.14 17.97 3.93
C VAL A 134 16.75 17.35 4.09
N ILE A 135 15.86 17.57 3.12
CA ILE A 135 14.51 16.99 3.14
C ILE A 135 14.57 15.47 3.01
N ASP A 136 15.38 14.94 2.10
CA ASP A 136 15.52 13.49 1.94
C ASP A 136 16.16 12.85 3.18
N LEU A 137 17.16 13.47 3.81
CA LEU A 137 17.70 13.00 5.08
C LEU A 137 16.67 12.99 6.21
N ALA A 138 15.87 14.05 6.33
CA ALA A 138 14.83 14.14 7.36
C ALA A 138 13.75 13.08 7.16
N THR A 139 13.24 12.95 5.93
CA THR A 139 12.24 11.94 5.56
C THR A 139 12.81 10.52 5.64
N TRP A 140 14.07 10.31 5.26
CA TRP A 140 14.78 9.04 5.42
C TRP A 140 14.86 8.62 6.87
N THR A 141 15.21 9.54 7.76
CA THR A 141 15.31 9.27 9.20
C THR A 141 13.93 8.93 9.79
N VAL A 142 12.91 9.74 9.50
CA VAL A 142 11.54 9.53 9.99
C VAL A 142 10.94 8.24 9.45
N GLY A 143 11.05 8.04 8.14
CA GLY A 143 10.51 6.88 7.44
C GLY A 143 11.18 5.58 7.88
N THR A 144 12.52 5.58 8.02
CA THR A 144 13.26 4.42 8.52
C THR A 144 12.90 4.08 9.95
N SER A 145 12.80 5.09 10.82
CA SER A 145 12.38 4.89 12.22
C SER A 145 10.98 4.28 12.32
N LEU A 146 10.04 4.81 11.54
CA LEU A 146 8.67 4.29 11.48
C LEU A 146 8.62 2.86 10.92
N GLY A 147 9.44 2.58 9.92
CA GLY A 147 9.58 1.25 9.32
C GLY A 147 10.09 0.22 10.31
N LEU A 148 11.17 0.56 11.03
CA LEU A 148 11.76 -0.29 12.05
C LEU A 148 10.75 -0.60 13.18
N VAL A 149 10.08 0.43 13.70
CA VAL A 149 9.03 0.26 14.71
C VAL A 149 7.92 -0.65 14.17
N THR A 150 7.49 -0.46 12.92
CA THR A 150 6.45 -1.28 12.30
C THR A 150 6.87 -2.75 12.24
N VAL A 151 8.08 -3.05 11.76
CA VAL A 151 8.59 -4.42 11.65
C VAL A 151 8.68 -5.09 13.02
N VAL A 152 9.20 -4.38 14.02
CA VAL A 152 9.33 -4.91 15.38
C VAL A 152 7.95 -5.20 15.99
N VAL A 153 7.02 -4.26 15.94
CA VAL A 153 5.68 -4.43 16.48
C VAL A 153 4.92 -5.54 15.74
N PHE A 154 5.01 -5.58 14.41
CA PHE A 154 4.44 -6.65 13.59
C PHE A 154 4.98 -8.02 14.01
N GLY A 155 6.31 -8.16 14.12
CA GLY A 155 6.95 -9.40 14.54
C GLY A 155 6.52 -9.85 15.94
N LEU A 156 6.42 -8.92 16.89
CA LEU A 156 5.93 -9.21 18.25
C LEU A 156 4.48 -9.68 18.27
N LEU A 157 3.60 -9.09 17.45
CA LEU A 157 2.20 -9.51 17.36
C LEU A 157 2.06 -10.89 16.72
N VAL A 158 2.85 -11.19 15.68
CA VAL A 158 2.87 -12.51 15.04
C VAL A 158 3.40 -13.56 16.03
N ALA A 159 4.49 -13.28 16.74
CA ALA A 159 5.09 -14.21 17.71
C ALA A 159 4.17 -14.52 18.90
N ARG A 160 3.30 -13.58 19.29
CA ARG A 160 2.33 -13.77 20.39
C ARG A 160 1.06 -14.52 19.98
N GLY A 161 1.00 -15.06 18.76
CA GLY A 161 -0.19 -15.73 18.26
C GLY A 161 -1.34 -14.75 17.97
N GLY A 162 -1.04 -13.51 17.59
CA GLY A 162 -2.03 -12.54 17.17
C GLY A 162 -2.97 -13.13 16.11
N SER A 163 -4.26 -12.79 16.18
CA SER A 163 -5.37 -13.45 15.45
C SER A 163 -5.36 -13.31 13.91
N GLY A 164 -4.24 -12.93 13.31
CA GLY A 164 -4.10 -12.74 11.87
C GLY A 164 -3.61 -14.00 11.15
N ARG A 165 -4.27 -14.37 10.06
CA ARG A 165 -3.75 -15.35 9.10
C ARG A 165 -2.70 -14.68 8.20
N PRO A 166 -1.68 -15.42 7.71
CA PRO A 166 -0.74 -14.88 6.73
C PRO A 166 -1.47 -14.33 5.50
N THR A 167 -1.19 -13.09 5.15
CA THR A 167 -1.74 -12.44 3.95
C THR A 167 -0.64 -11.69 3.21
N MET A 168 -0.89 -11.34 1.94
CA MET A 168 0.03 -10.51 1.16
C MET A 168 0.25 -9.11 1.78
N VAL A 169 -0.72 -8.62 2.55
CA VAL A 169 -0.67 -7.32 3.26
C VAL A 169 0.45 -7.29 4.29
N TRP A 170 0.78 -8.43 4.91
CA TRP A 170 1.88 -8.52 5.88
C TRP A 170 3.23 -8.12 5.26
N GLY A 171 3.37 -8.30 3.94
CA GLY A 171 4.53 -7.85 3.18
C GLY A 171 4.82 -6.35 3.37
N LEU A 172 3.80 -5.52 3.60
CA LEU A 172 3.96 -4.07 3.74
C LEU A 172 4.83 -3.68 4.94
N ALA A 173 4.83 -4.47 6.01
CA ALA A 173 5.73 -4.24 7.15
C ALA A 173 7.20 -4.39 6.73
N VAL A 174 7.51 -5.39 5.92
CA VAL A 174 8.89 -5.79 5.57
C VAL A 174 9.40 -5.14 4.29
N VAL A 175 8.52 -4.59 3.44
CA VAL A 175 8.93 -3.79 2.28
C VAL A 175 9.56 -2.47 2.73
N SER A 176 9.09 -1.89 3.84
CA SER A 176 9.58 -0.59 4.34
C SER A 176 11.11 -0.53 4.54
N PRO A 177 11.76 -1.49 5.26
CA PRO A 177 13.22 -1.49 5.35
C PRO A 177 13.93 -1.68 4.00
N MET A 178 13.31 -2.33 3.01
CA MET A 178 13.88 -2.39 1.66
C MET A 178 13.89 -1.01 0.99
N VAL A 179 12.86 -0.19 1.21
CA VAL A 179 12.82 1.20 0.70
C VAL A 179 13.83 2.08 1.43
N THR A 180 14.02 1.88 2.74
CA THR A 180 15.14 2.49 3.49
C THR A 180 16.48 2.17 2.83
N ALA A 181 16.69 0.91 2.41
CA ALA A 181 17.93 0.50 1.77
C ALA A 181 18.20 1.29 0.47
N THR A 182 17.26 1.27 -0.48
CA THR A 182 17.38 1.99 -1.75
C THR A 182 17.58 3.49 -1.54
N GLY A 183 16.68 4.14 -0.80
CA GLY A 183 16.72 5.59 -0.59
C GLY A 183 17.97 6.04 0.15
N GLY A 184 18.39 5.30 1.18
CA GLY A 184 19.60 5.61 1.93
C GLY A 184 20.87 5.39 1.12
N ALA A 185 20.91 4.38 0.23
CA ALA A 185 22.05 4.17 -0.64
C ALA A 185 22.24 5.35 -1.61
N SER A 186 21.15 5.89 -2.17
CA SER A 186 21.20 7.11 -2.99
C SER A 186 21.59 8.35 -2.18
N LEU A 187 21.00 8.52 -1.00
CA LEU A 187 21.26 9.67 -0.12
C LEU A 187 22.69 9.69 0.42
N ALA A 188 23.27 8.53 0.74
CA ALA A 188 24.60 8.41 1.31
C ALA A 188 25.69 9.05 0.43
N ALA A 189 25.52 9.01 -0.90
CA ALA A 189 26.44 9.62 -1.85
C ALA A 189 26.44 11.17 -1.79
N ALA A 190 25.36 11.78 -1.30
CA ALA A 190 25.23 13.22 -1.15
C ALA A 190 25.67 13.75 0.23
N LEU A 191 26.04 12.87 1.16
CA LEU A 191 26.38 13.24 2.53
C LEU A 191 27.89 13.21 2.78
N PRO A 192 28.43 14.16 3.56
CA PRO A 192 29.82 14.12 3.99
C PRO A 192 30.05 12.95 4.96
N ARG A 193 31.32 12.53 5.10
CA ARG A 193 31.72 11.62 6.18
C ARG A 193 31.62 12.35 7.54
N PRO A 194 31.21 11.68 8.64
CA PRO A 194 30.90 10.25 8.77
C PRO A 194 29.46 9.85 8.39
N TRP A 195 28.57 10.83 8.16
CA TRP A 195 27.14 10.59 7.94
C TRP A 195 26.83 9.70 6.73
N GLY A 196 27.53 9.91 5.61
CA GLY A 196 27.38 9.05 4.42
C GLY A 196 27.67 7.57 4.71
N VAL A 197 28.68 7.28 5.54
CA VAL A 197 29.02 5.90 5.94
C VAL A 197 27.92 5.33 6.83
N LEU A 198 27.43 6.09 7.81
CA LEU A 198 26.35 5.64 8.69
C LEU A 198 25.08 5.29 7.91
N VAL A 199 24.64 6.17 7.01
CA VAL A 199 23.44 5.96 6.18
C VAL A 199 23.63 4.73 5.27
N ARG A 200 24.80 4.62 4.63
CA ARG A 200 25.16 3.48 3.77
C ARG A 200 25.11 2.15 4.53
N THR A 201 25.79 2.04 5.68
CA THR A 201 25.80 0.81 6.48
C THR A 201 24.39 0.48 7.02
N SER A 202 23.61 1.50 7.39
CA SER A 202 22.21 1.31 7.79
C SER A 202 21.37 0.76 6.63
N SER A 203 21.60 1.24 5.41
CA SER A 203 20.94 0.73 4.19
C SER A 203 21.30 -0.72 3.88
N GLU A 204 22.56 -1.13 4.06
CA GLU A 204 23.01 -2.51 3.86
C GLU A 204 22.35 -3.47 4.87
N LEU A 205 22.28 -3.07 6.15
CA LEU A 205 21.56 -3.81 7.18
C LEU A 205 20.06 -3.89 6.88
N ALA A 206 19.45 -2.80 6.42
CA ALA A 206 18.04 -2.75 6.06
C ALA A 206 17.74 -3.66 4.86
N PHE A 207 18.62 -3.70 3.86
CA PHE A 207 18.53 -4.61 2.71
C PHE A 207 18.51 -6.08 3.14
N ALA A 208 19.52 -6.50 3.90
CA ALA A 208 19.63 -7.88 4.37
C ALA A 208 18.43 -8.29 5.23
N THR A 209 18.03 -7.42 6.16
CA THR A 209 16.89 -7.65 7.05
C THR A 209 15.59 -7.78 6.26
N ALA A 210 15.32 -6.85 5.34
CA ALA A 210 14.11 -6.89 4.53
C ALA A 210 14.04 -8.13 3.64
N LEU A 211 15.17 -8.56 3.05
CA LEU A 211 15.19 -9.72 2.18
C LEU A 211 14.84 -11.01 2.94
N VAL A 212 15.46 -11.23 4.11
CA VAL A 212 15.17 -12.39 4.96
C VAL A 212 13.71 -12.39 5.40
N LEU A 213 13.22 -11.27 5.92
CA LEU A 213 11.84 -11.19 6.41
C LEU A 213 10.82 -11.32 5.28
N ALA A 214 11.10 -10.79 4.09
CA ALA A 214 10.22 -10.92 2.94
C ALA A 214 10.08 -12.38 2.48
N VAL A 215 11.18 -13.14 2.46
CA VAL A 215 11.13 -14.57 2.15
C VAL A 215 10.20 -15.30 3.12
N VAL A 216 10.36 -15.07 4.43
CA VAL A 216 9.53 -15.71 5.46
C VAL A 216 8.05 -15.33 5.33
N VAL A 217 7.76 -14.03 5.21
CA VAL A 217 6.39 -13.51 5.15
C VAL A 217 5.68 -13.97 3.87
N PHE A 218 6.31 -13.86 2.71
CA PHE A 218 5.66 -14.23 1.45
C PHE A 218 5.60 -15.73 1.25
N ALA A 219 6.60 -16.51 1.68
CA ALA A 219 6.47 -17.98 1.66
C ALA A 219 5.27 -18.43 2.49
N SER A 220 5.07 -17.84 3.67
CA SER A 220 3.92 -18.11 4.54
C SER A 220 2.60 -17.70 3.88
N ALA A 221 2.54 -16.51 3.27
CA ALA A 221 1.34 -16.00 2.60
C ALA A 221 0.98 -16.82 1.35
N TYR A 222 1.95 -17.17 0.51
CA TYR A 222 1.73 -18.04 -0.66
C TYR A 222 1.31 -19.44 -0.23
N HIS A 223 1.98 -20.05 0.75
CA HIS A 223 1.57 -21.34 1.28
C HIS A 223 0.12 -21.31 1.75
N HIS A 224 -0.24 -20.33 2.57
CA HIS A 224 -1.61 -20.17 3.06
C HIS A 224 -2.62 -20.02 1.90
N HIS A 225 -2.35 -19.14 0.94
CA HIS A 225 -3.29 -18.84 -0.13
C HIS A 225 -3.37 -19.87 -1.26
N LEU A 226 -2.38 -20.75 -1.37
CA LEU A 226 -2.36 -21.83 -2.35
C LEU A 226 -2.82 -23.17 -1.76
N ARG A 227 -2.66 -23.39 -0.45
CA ARG A 227 -2.92 -24.70 0.20
C ARG A 227 -4.02 -24.70 1.24
N ILE A 228 -4.32 -23.56 1.87
CA ILE A 228 -5.23 -23.50 3.02
C ILE A 228 -6.53 -22.77 2.67
N ALA A 229 -6.44 -21.50 2.23
CA ALA A 229 -7.63 -20.71 1.92
C ALA A 229 -7.33 -19.70 0.79
N PRO A 230 -8.16 -19.64 -0.28
CA PRO A 230 -7.91 -18.75 -1.40
C PRO A 230 -7.91 -17.28 -0.95
N LEU A 231 -7.06 -16.45 -1.57
CA LEU A 231 -7.04 -15.00 -1.33
C LEU A 231 -8.45 -14.40 -1.58
N PRO A 232 -9.06 -13.70 -0.62
CA PRO A 232 -10.37 -13.09 -0.80
C PRO A 232 -10.43 -12.14 -2.01
N LEU A 233 -11.60 -12.03 -2.63
CA LEU A 233 -11.77 -11.26 -3.87
C LEU A 233 -11.41 -9.79 -3.66
N GLU A 234 -11.85 -9.21 -2.54
CA GLU A 234 -11.57 -7.83 -2.14
C GLU A 234 -10.08 -7.56 -1.89
N LEU A 235 -9.27 -8.60 -1.65
CA LEU A 235 -7.82 -8.48 -1.45
C LEU A 235 -7.03 -8.78 -2.72
N SER A 236 -7.67 -8.95 -3.88
CA SER A 236 -6.99 -9.34 -5.13
C SER A 236 -5.86 -8.38 -5.51
N ALA A 237 -6.04 -7.06 -5.34
CA ALA A 237 -5.00 -6.07 -5.62
C ALA A 237 -3.73 -6.24 -4.76
N THR A 238 -3.87 -6.80 -3.55
CA THR A 238 -2.75 -7.02 -2.62
C THR A 238 -1.79 -8.12 -3.11
N SER A 239 -2.21 -8.95 -4.08
CA SER A 239 -1.36 -9.97 -4.70
C SER A 239 -0.14 -9.42 -5.43
N TRP A 240 -0.10 -8.11 -5.67
CA TRP A 240 1.04 -7.41 -6.27
C TRP A 240 2.12 -7.02 -5.24
N ILE A 241 1.82 -7.00 -3.94
CA ILE A 241 2.78 -6.59 -2.89
C ILE A 241 4.12 -7.35 -2.94
N PRO A 242 4.17 -8.68 -3.21
CA PRO A 242 5.44 -9.39 -3.35
C PRO A 242 6.33 -8.85 -4.48
N LEU A 243 5.74 -8.38 -5.59
CA LEU A 243 6.49 -7.75 -6.68
C LEU A 243 7.20 -6.47 -6.21
N GLY A 244 6.66 -5.80 -5.19
CA GLY A 244 7.28 -4.64 -4.55
C GLY A 244 8.65 -4.96 -3.94
N VAL A 245 8.81 -6.13 -3.34
CA VAL A 245 10.11 -6.57 -2.82
C VAL A 245 11.03 -7.01 -3.94
N VAL A 246 10.52 -7.69 -4.96
CA VAL A 246 11.33 -8.08 -6.13
C VAL A 246 11.93 -6.85 -6.80
N GLY A 247 11.09 -5.86 -7.12
CA GLY A 247 11.52 -4.60 -7.74
C GLY A 247 12.42 -3.77 -6.82
N GLN A 248 12.03 -3.56 -5.55
CA GLN A 248 12.87 -2.74 -4.66
C GLN A 248 14.19 -3.38 -4.29
N SER A 249 14.23 -4.70 -4.08
CA SER A 249 15.51 -5.36 -3.77
C SER A 249 16.46 -5.29 -4.96
N MET A 250 15.94 -5.40 -6.18
CA MET A 250 16.73 -5.15 -7.39
C MET A 250 17.30 -3.72 -7.38
N ALA A 251 16.46 -2.71 -7.16
CA ALA A 251 16.89 -1.31 -7.09
C ALA A 251 17.94 -1.09 -5.99
N ALA A 252 17.68 -1.54 -4.77
CA ALA A 252 18.61 -1.45 -3.64
C ALA A 252 19.96 -2.09 -3.95
N ALA A 253 19.96 -3.30 -4.52
CA ALA A 253 21.18 -4.00 -4.90
C ALA A 253 21.97 -3.21 -5.96
N GLN A 254 21.30 -2.67 -6.99
CA GLN A 254 21.98 -1.85 -8.01
C GLN A 254 22.58 -0.57 -7.42
N THR A 255 21.86 0.12 -6.52
CA THR A 255 22.33 1.37 -5.90
C THR A 255 23.47 1.11 -4.90
N LEU A 256 23.41 0.01 -4.15
CA LEU A 256 24.47 -0.39 -3.24
C LEU A 256 25.70 -0.89 -4.03
N GLY A 257 25.53 -1.70 -5.06
CA GLY A 257 26.64 -2.29 -5.82
C GLY A 257 27.38 -1.32 -6.73
N ALA A 258 26.73 -0.25 -7.19
CA ALA A 258 27.29 0.68 -8.18
C ALA A 258 28.67 1.22 -7.77
N GLY A 259 29.68 1.03 -8.63
CA GLY A 259 31.03 1.55 -8.41
C GLY A 259 31.82 0.84 -7.31
N THR A 260 31.38 -0.35 -6.88
CA THR A 260 32.09 -1.21 -5.89
C THR A 260 32.60 -2.48 -6.56
N GLU A 261 33.48 -3.24 -5.89
CA GLU A 261 33.92 -4.55 -6.40
C GLU A 261 32.77 -5.58 -6.53
N PHE A 262 31.60 -5.32 -5.94
CA PHE A 262 30.43 -6.20 -5.99
C PHE A 262 29.48 -5.91 -7.14
N GLU A 263 29.76 -4.94 -8.01
CA GLU A 263 28.86 -4.48 -9.06
C GLU A 263 28.34 -5.64 -9.93
N SER A 264 29.22 -6.51 -10.43
CA SER A 264 28.84 -7.68 -11.24
C SER A 264 27.92 -8.66 -10.48
N VAL A 265 28.14 -8.84 -9.18
CA VAL A 265 27.28 -9.70 -8.33
C VAL A 265 25.89 -9.09 -8.23
N THR A 266 25.79 -7.77 -8.07
CA THR A 266 24.49 -7.08 -8.02
C THR A 266 23.74 -7.12 -9.35
N HIS A 267 24.43 -7.13 -10.49
CA HIS A 267 23.80 -7.34 -11.81
C HIS A 267 23.20 -8.74 -11.91
N VAL A 268 23.96 -9.78 -11.51
CA VAL A 268 23.46 -11.17 -11.47
C VAL A 268 22.23 -11.29 -10.57
N TYR A 269 22.27 -10.65 -9.39
CA TYR A 269 21.12 -10.57 -8.50
C TYR A 269 19.90 -9.89 -9.17
N GLY A 270 20.12 -8.82 -9.93
CA GLY A 270 19.08 -8.13 -10.66
C GLY A 270 18.38 -9.02 -11.70
N PHE A 271 19.15 -9.79 -12.47
CA PHE A 271 18.57 -10.77 -13.40
C PHE A 271 17.85 -11.91 -12.69
N ALA A 272 18.38 -12.38 -11.55
CA ALA A 272 17.69 -13.37 -10.72
C ALA A 272 16.33 -12.86 -10.22
N MET A 273 16.25 -11.59 -9.81
CA MET A 273 14.99 -10.94 -9.44
C MET A 273 14.03 -10.79 -10.62
N LEU A 274 14.52 -10.51 -11.83
CA LEU A 274 13.67 -10.52 -13.03
C LEU A 274 13.05 -11.88 -13.33
N ILE A 275 13.84 -12.95 -13.18
CA ILE A 275 13.32 -14.33 -13.32
C ILE A 275 12.27 -14.60 -12.24
N ALA A 276 12.54 -14.20 -11.00
CA ALA A 276 11.59 -14.33 -9.88
C ALA A 276 10.30 -13.49 -10.09
N ALA A 277 10.36 -12.38 -10.81
CA ALA A 277 9.21 -11.53 -11.10
C ALA A 277 8.15 -12.25 -11.96
N VAL A 278 8.56 -13.13 -12.87
CA VAL A 278 7.66 -13.82 -13.82
C VAL A 278 6.50 -14.57 -13.12
N PRO A 279 6.75 -15.52 -12.21
CA PRO A 279 5.67 -16.21 -11.51
C PRO A 279 4.86 -15.28 -10.60
N VAL A 280 5.50 -14.26 -10.00
CA VAL A 280 4.82 -13.28 -9.13
C VAL A 280 3.81 -12.45 -9.92
N ILE A 281 4.22 -11.90 -11.07
CA ILE A 281 3.35 -11.16 -11.99
C ILE A 281 2.23 -12.07 -12.50
N GLY A 282 2.55 -13.29 -12.92
CA GLY A 282 1.56 -14.24 -13.42
C GLY A 282 0.48 -14.56 -12.37
N TYR A 283 0.86 -14.73 -11.11
CA TYR A 283 -0.10 -14.88 -10.01
C TYR A 283 -0.92 -13.61 -9.80
N ALA A 284 -0.28 -12.45 -9.72
CA ALA A 284 -0.92 -11.18 -9.41
C ALA A 284 -1.93 -10.76 -10.48
N VAL A 285 -1.56 -10.85 -11.77
CA VAL A 285 -2.44 -10.61 -12.92
C VAL A 285 -3.65 -11.52 -12.86
N ARG A 286 -3.48 -12.82 -12.61
CA ARG A 286 -4.60 -13.77 -12.52
C ARG A 286 -5.59 -13.42 -11.41
N ARG A 287 -5.10 -13.07 -10.22
CA ARG A 287 -5.96 -12.68 -9.09
C ARG A 287 -6.68 -11.38 -9.38
N THR A 288 -5.97 -10.36 -9.88
CA THR A 288 -6.56 -9.05 -10.20
C THR A 288 -7.57 -9.14 -11.34
N ALA A 289 -7.27 -9.87 -12.41
CA ALA A 289 -8.21 -10.10 -13.52
C ALA A 289 -9.47 -10.84 -13.06
N SER A 290 -9.32 -11.89 -12.23
CA SER A 290 -10.46 -12.57 -11.61
C SER A 290 -11.26 -11.64 -10.68
N GLY A 291 -10.56 -10.77 -9.94
CA GLY A 291 -11.13 -9.67 -9.17
C GLY A 291 -12.10 -8.83 -9.98
N PHE A 292 -11.59 -8.21 -11.05
CA PHE A 292 -12.39 -7.36 -11.92
C PHE A 292 -13.51 -8.09 -12.66
N ALA A 293 -13.23 -9.28 -13.19
CA ALA A 293 -14.23 -10.10 -13.88
C ALA A 293 -15.41 -10.48 -12.98
N ARG A 294 -15.20 -10.53 -11.66
CA ARG A 294 -16.22 -10.84 -10.65
C ARG A 294 -16.76 -9.60 -9.93
N GLY A 295 -16.54 -8.41 -10.48
CA GLY A 295 -17.10 -7.17 -9.95
C GLY A 295 -16.48 -6.70 -8.64
N MET A 296 -15.18 -6.92 -8.42
CA MET A 296 -14.45 -6.40 -7.25
C MET A 296 -14.75 -4.89 -7.07
N PRO A 297 -15.35 -4.48 -5.94
CA PRO A 297 -15.64 -3.07 -5.70
C PRO A 297 -14.35 -2.29 -5.48
N PHE A 298 -14.41 -0.98 -5.69
CA PHE A 298 -13.31 -0.10 -5.34
C PHE A 298 -13.03 -0.18 -3.83
N ALA A 299 -11.77 -0.40 -3.49
CA ALA A 299 -11.25 -0.30 -2.14
C ALA A 299 -9.88 0.38 -2.20
N THR A 300 -9.46 1.01 -1.09
CA THR A 300 -8.18 1.75 -1.06
C THR A 300 -6.97 0.88 -1.33
N ASN A 301 -7.08 -0.43 -1.13
CA ASN A 301 -6.03 -1.38 -1.45
C ASN A 301 -5.75 -1.51 -2.97
N TRP A 302 -6.57 -0.96 -3.86
CA TRP A 302 -6.21 -0.87 -5.29
C TRP A 302 -4.92 -0.08 -5.49
N TRP A 303 -4.63 0.89 -4.61
CA TRP A 303 -3.36 1.60 -4.63
C TRP A 303 -2.15 0.70 -4.37
N SER A 304 -2.31 -0.51 -3.82
CA SER A 304 -1.20 -1.47 -3.68
C SER A 304 -0.67 -2.00 -5.01
N LEU A 305 -1.34 -1.71 -6.14
CA LEU A 305 -0.85 -2.03 -7.48
C LEU A 305 0.31 -1.11 -7.89
N THR A 306 0.24 0.17 -7.50
CA THR A 306 1.13 1.21 -8.02
C THR A 306 2.59 0.98 -7.61
N PHE A 307 2.85 0.91 -6.31
CA PHE A 307 4.23 0.81 -5.83
C PHE A 307 4.96 -0.41 -6.38
N PRO A 308 4.43 -1.65 -6.33
CA PRO A 308 5.11 -2.79 -6.93
C PRO A 308 5.51 -2.61 -8.39
N ILE A 309 4.61 -2.07 -9.23
CA ILE A 309 4.90 -1.79 -10.64
C ILE A 309 5.99 -0.72 -10.75
N GLY A 310 5.91 0.34 -9.95
CA GLY A 310 6.94 1.39 -9.92
C GLY A 310 8.31 0.88 -9.46
N THR A 311 8.35 -0.02 -8.48
CA THR A 311 9.61 -0.56 -7.98
C THR A 311 10.27 -1.50 -8.97
N LEU A 312 9.48 -2.26 -9.74
CA LEU A 312 9.99 -3.05 -10.85
C LEU A 312 10.59 -2.12 -11.92
N SER A 313 9.89 -1.03 -12.26
CA SER A 313 10.41 0.01 -13.16
C SER A 313 11.73 0.57 -12.65
N LEU A 314 11.80 0.99 -11.38
CA LEU A 314 13.03 1.52 -10.78
C LEU A 314 14.19 0.51 -10.80
N GLY A 315 13.94 -0.74 -10.41
CA GLY A 315 14.95 -1.79 -10.44
C GLY A 315 15.49 -2.03 -11.85
N THR A 316 14.60 -2.13 -12.84
CA THR A 316 14.99 -2.30 -14.25
C THR A 316 15.64 -1.06 -14.85
N HIS A 317 15.26 0.14 -14.41
CA HIS A 317 15.89 1.38 -14.81
C HIS A 317 17.37 1.37 -14.42
N LEU A 318 17.65 1.08 -13.15
CA LEU A 318 19.02 1.05 -12.62
C LEU A 318 19.84 -0.08 -13.24
N LEU A 319 19.28 -1.29 -13.34
CA LEU A 319 19.96 -2.43 -13.96
C LEU A 319 20.25 -2.16 -15.44
N GLY A 320 19.29 -1.61 -16.18
CA GLY A 320 19.46 -1.27 -17.61
C GLY A 320 20.47 -0.15 -17.83
N ALA A 321 20.49 0.87 -16.97
CA ALA A 321 21.46 1.96 -17.02
C ALA A 321 22.90 1.48 -16.75
N GLN A 322 23.09 0.55 -15.80
CA GLN A 322 24.41 0.03 -15.45
C GLN A 322 24.92 -1.04 -16.42
N THR A 323 24.04 -1.90 -16.94
CA THR A 323 24.43 -2.98 -17.87
C THR A 323 24.47 -2.55 -19.34
N GLY A 324 23.82 -1.43 -19.68
CA GLY A 324 23.67 -0.95 -21.06
C GLY A 324 22.72 -1.78 -21.94
N LEU A 325 22.01 -2.77 -21.36
CA LEU A 325 21.12 -3.65 -22.12
C LEU A 325 19.79 -2.97 -22.45
N ALA A 326 19.58 -2.68 -23.74
CA ALA A 326 18.40 -1.98 -24.24
C ALA A 326 17.06 -2.65 -23.85
N TRP A 327 17.01 -3.98 -23.78
CA TRP A 327 15.78 -4.70 -23.43
C TRP A 327 15.38 -4.51 -21.96
N VAL A 328 16.35 -4.36 -21.05
CA VAL A 328 16.10 -4.08 -19.63
C VAL A 328 15.55 -2.65 -19.48
N SER A 329 16.15 -1.70 -20.20
CA SER A 329 15.66 -0.31 -20.26
C SER A 329 14.26 -0.22 -20.88
N ALA A 330 13.95 -1.03 -21.90
CA ALA A 330 12.60 -1.11 -22.48
C ALA A 330 11.58 -1.64 -21.47
N LEU A 331 11.95 -2.62 -20.63
CA LEU A 331 11.11 -3.11 -19.55
C LEU A 331 10.83 -2.02 -18.50
N SER A 332 11.82 -1.17 -18.20
CA SER A 332 11.64 0.00 -17.33
C SER A 332 10.59 0.97 -17.87
N TRP A 333 10.65 1.29 -19.16
CA TRP A 333 9.66 2.14 -19.82
C TRP A 333 8.27 1.50 -19.82
N LEU A 334 8.16 0.22 -20.15
CA LEU A 334 6.89 -0.50 -20.17
C LEU A 334 6.21 -0.47 -18.79
N THR A 335 6.99 -0.70 -17.73
CA THR A 335 6.49 -0.70 -16.35
C THR A 335 6.20 0.72 -15.86
N LEU A 336 6.93 1.75 -16.29
CA LEU A 336 6.59 3.16 -16.04
C LEU A 336 5.26 3.55 -16.68
N LEU A 337 5.02 3.19 -17.94
CA LEU A 337 3.74 3.43 -18.62
C LEU A 337 2.59 2.68 -17.92
N SER A 338 2.85 1.44 -17.50
CA SER A 338 1.90 0.63 -16.73
C SER A 338 1.59 1.27 -15.37
N LEU A 339 2.60 1.83 -14.70
CA LEU A 339 2.45 2.59 -13.45
C LEU A 339 1.57 3.81 -13.67
N ALA A 340 1.86 4.63 -14.70
CA ALA A 340 1.08 5.83 -14.99
C ALA A 340 -0.39 5.50 -15.29
N GLY A 341 -0.66 4.44 -16.05
CA GLY A 341 -2.02 3.95 -16.30
C GLY A 341 -2.71 3.47 -15.02
N THR A 342 -2.01 2.67 -14.20
CA THR A 342 -2.52 2.15 -12.92
C THR A 342 -2.79 3.28 -11.92
N TRP A 343 -1.90 4.26 -11.83
CA TRP A 343 -2.05 5.45 -11.00
C TRP A 343 -3.30 6.21 -11.42
N THR A 344 -3.46 6.48 -12.72
CA THR A 344 -4.62 7.22 -13.25
C THR A 344 -5.91 6.49 -12.94
N PHE A 345 -5.93 5.17 -13.14
CA PHE A 345 -7.07 4.32 -12.80
C PHE A 345 -7.43 4.38 -11.31
N CYS A 346 -6.43 4.31 -10.41
CA CYS A 346 -6.65 4.40 -8.97
C CYS A 346 -7.12 5.79 -8.54
N ALA A 347 -6.54 6.86 -9.10
CA ALA A 347 -6.89 8.24 -8.79
C ALA A 347 -8.33 8.57 -9.22
N VAL A 348 -8.70 8.20 -10.45
CA VAL A 348 -10.07 8.40 -10.97
C VAL A 348 -11.08 7.60 -10.14
N SER A 349 -10.77 6.34 -9.82
CA SER A 349 -11.64 5.51 -8.98
C SER A 349 -11.80 6.07 -7.56
N THR A 350 -10.70 6.59 -6.99
CA THR A 350 -10.72 7.27 -5.69
C THR A 350 -11.58 8.54 -5.74
N ALA A 351 -11.40 9.40 -6.74
CA ALA A 351 -12.17 10.62 -6.90
C ALA A 351 -13.67 10.33 -7.03
N ARG A 352 -14.04 9.34 -7.87
CA ARG A 352 -15.44 8.90 -8.02
C ARG A 352 -16.02 8.39 -6.71
N ALA A 353 -15.27 7.58 -5.96
CA ALA A 353 -15.74 7.04 -4.68
C ALA A 353 -15.93 8.13 -3.62
N VAL A 354 -14.98 9.08 -3.53
CA VAL A 354 -15.06 10.21 -2.58
C VAL A 354 -16.21 11.16 -2.93
N ILE A 355 -16.36 11.51 -4.21
CA ILE A 355 -17.47 12.37 -4.69
C ILE A 355 -18.82 11.68 -4.44
N GLY A 356 -18.91 10.38 -4.71
CA GLY A 356 -20.11 9.59 -4.45
C GLY A 356 -20.49 9.57 -2.96
N ALA A 357 -19.51 9.33 -2.09
CA ALA A 357 -19.72 9.36 -0.63
C ALA A 357 -20.16 10.74 -0.13
N TRP A 358 -19.57 11.81 -0.67
CA TRP A 358 -19.95 13.18 -0.33
C TRP A 358 -21.39 13.49 -0.78
N ARG A 359 -21.76 13.14 -2.01
CA ARG A 359 -23.14 13.34 -2.52
C ARG A 359 -24.18 12.54 -1.72
N GLY A 360 -23.85 11.30 -1.35
CA GLY A 360 -24.72 10.46 -0.52
C GLY A 360 -24.89 10.98 0.91
N SER A 361 -23.88 11.65 1.47
CA SER A 361 -23.94 12.28 2.80
C SER A 361 -24.68 13.62 2.79
N SER A 362 -24.74 14.29 1.63
CA SER A 362 -25.41 15.59 1.43
C SER A 362 -26.87 15.47 0.99
N ALA A 363 -27.35 14.25 0.67
CA ALA A 363 -28.77 14.03 0.46
C ALA A 363 -29.50 14.24 1.79
N PRO A 364 -30.51 15.12 1.88
CA PRO A 364 -31.31 15.22 3.08
C PRO A 364 -31.88 13.83 3.36
N VAL A 365 -31.76 13.38 4.61
CA VAL A 365 -32.55 12.25 5.11
C VAL A 365 -34.00 12.73 5.00
N THR A 366 -34.62 12.49 3.84
CA THR A 366 -36.06 12.63 3.70
C THR A 366 -36.62 11.64 4.69
N GLY A 367 -37.21 12.18 5.77
CA GLY A 367 -37.75 11.38 6.85
C GLY A 367 -38.63 10.31 6.23
N SER A 368 -38.20 9.05 6.30
CA SER A 368 -39.10 7.96 6.07
C SER A 368 -40.14 8.08 7.18
N THR A 369 -41.29 8.64 6.85
CA THR A 369 -42.54 8.28 7.50
C THR A 369 -42.68 6.78 7.30
N GLY A 370 -42.07 6.01 8.20
CA GLY A 370 -42.37 4.59 8.31
C GLY A 370 -43.88 4.47 8.52
N PRO A 371 -44.53 3.43 7.98
CA PRO A 371 -45.95 3.22 8.21
C PRO A 371 -46.19 3.23 9.72
N ALA A 372 -47.13 4.08 10.15
CA ALA A 372 -47.55 4.17 11.55
C ALA A 372 -47.92 2.77 12.02
N TRP A 373 -47.14 2.22 12.95
CA TRP A 373 -47.46 0.96 13.59
C TRP A 373 -48.78 1.14 14.35
N PRO A 374 -49.80 0.30 14.16
CA PRO A 374 -51.05 0.44 14.89
C PRO A 374 -50.78 0.32 16.40
N ALA A 375 -51.33 1.26 17.16
CA ALA A 375 -51.19 1.33 18.61
C ALA A 375 -51.50 -0.02 19.26
N ARG A 376 -50.62 -0.49 20.14
CA ARG A 376 -50.87 -1.70 20.94
C ARG A 376 -52.13 -1.51 21.78
N PRO A 377 -53.02 -2.51 21.90
CA PRO A 377 -54.14 -2.46 22.82
C PRO A 377 -53.61 -2.34 24.26
N ARG A 378 -54.17 -1.40 25.03
CA ARG A 378 -53.94 -1.30 26.47
C ARG A 378 -54.53 -2.55 27.12
N HIS A 379 -53.69 -3.40 27.71
CA HIS A 379 -54.16 -4.44 28.62
C HIS A 379 -54.70 -3.78 29.89
N HIS A 380 -56.01 -3.84 30.08
CA HIS A 380 -56.64 -3.67 31.38
C HIS A 380 -56.12 -4.78 32.32
N ARG A 381 -55.45 -4.38 33.41
CA ARG A 381 -55.33 -5.23 34.60
C ARG A 381 -56.68 -5.25 35.31
N PRO A 382 -57.29 -6.41 35.58
CA PRO A 382 -58.34 -6.48 36.57
C PRO A 382 -57.72 -6.27 37.95
N ARG A 383 -58.36 -5.43 38.77
CA ARG A 383 -58.20 -5.44 40.22
C ARG A 383 -58.99 -6.64 40.76
N ALA A 384 -58.30 -7.56 41.43
CA ALA A 384 -58.74 -8.32 42.60
C ALA A 384 -57.52 -9.04 43.15
#